data_AF-A0A7C5I443-F1
#
_entry.id   AF-A0A7C5I443-F1
#
_cell.length_a   1.000
_cell.length_b   1.000
_cell.length_c   1.000
_cell.angle_alpha   90.00
_cell.angle_beta   90.00
_cell.angle_gamma   90.00
#
_symmetry.space_group_name_H-M   'P 1'
#
loop_
_entity.id
_entity.type
_entity.pdbx_description
1 polymer ?
#
loop_
_entity_poly.entity_id
_entity_poly.type
_entity_poly.pdbx_seq_one_letter_code
_entity_poly.pdbx_strand_id
1 'polypeptide(L)'
;MNFRGEYGNGISMNPENKKYEYVILLVFFFAIASSLSINIHSLQKNFLFSDESTYFMMTESIGYDGDIEYTKKDLIRYYREFPSGPLGLFLKKGKAGKIFFAKSSAYPLFAAPFVRIFGANGFFVFHSVLLLLLLFMGYSYYSLANSKSLSLAFILTFLFASIAIVYFLWMTPDFFNLFLAFSALFLWLFKHNQKDPIETDGPKNKIQTFLLSD
;
A
#
# COMPACT_ATOMS: atom_id res chain seq x y z
N MET A 1 -10.90 -47.96 -30.48
CA MET A 1 -10.44 -46.66 -31.02
C MET A 1 -10.61 -45.67 -29.87
N ASN A 2 -9.55 -45.48 -29.08
CA ASN A 2 -9.62 -44.79 -27.79
C ASN A 2 -9.46 -43.28 -27.97
N PHE A 3 -10.48 -42.53 -27.59
CA PHE A 3 -10.38 -41.10 -27.32
C PHE A 3 -9.59 -40.88 -26.03
N ARG A 4 -8.45 -40.20 -26.12
CA ARG A 4 -7.69 -39.74 -24.95
C ARG A 4 -7.58 -38.22 -25.05
N GLY A 5 -8.45 -37.53 -24.32
CA GLY A 5 -8.35 -36.09 -24.13
C GLY A 5 -7.16 -35.79 -23.21
N GLU A 6 -6.18 -35.05 -23.73
CA GLU A 6 -5.14 -34.42 -22.92
C GLU A 6 -5.60 -33.01 -22.54
N TYR A 7 -6.43 -32.92 -21.50
CA TYR A 7 -6.53 -31.70 -20.69
C TYR A 7 -5.77 -31.94 -19.38
N GLY A 8 -4.46 -32.12 -19.51
CA GLY A 8 -3.50 -32.20 -18.42
C GLY A 8 -2.75 -30.89 -18.28
N ASN A 9 -3.39 -29.87 -17.72
CA ASN A 9 -2.69 -28.75 -17.09
C ASN A 9 -3.41 -28.43 -15.78
N GLY A 10 -3.41 -29.41 -14.88
CA GLY A 10 -3.47 -29.09 -13.47
C GLY A 10 -2.28 -28.19 -13.18
N ILE A 11 -2.54 -26.97 -12.74
CA ILE A 11 -1.52 -26.08 -12.17
C ILE A 11 -1.01 -26.78 -10.91
N SER A 12 -0.08 -27.72 -11.09
CA SER A 12 0.70 -28.28 -10.00
C SER A 12 1.63 -27.15 -9.55
N MET A 13 1.13 -26.34 -8.62
CA MET A 13 1.93 -25.35 -7.90
C MET A 13 3.04 -26.10 -7.19
N ASN A 14 4.27 -25.97 -7.71
CA ASN A 14 5.46 -26.52 -7.11
C ASN A 14 5.56 -26.06 -5.63
N PRO A 15 5.66 -26.97 -4.63
CA PRO A 15 5.71 -26.62 -3.22
C PRO A 15 6.82 -25.62 -2.87
N GLU A 16 7.88 -25.53 -3.67
CA GLU A 16 8.92 -24.51 -3.53
C GLU A 16 8.43 -23.07 -3.69
N ASN A 17 7.31 -22.84 -4.39
CA ASN A 17 6.76 -21.49 -4.57
C ASN A 17 6.11 -20.97 -3.29
N LYS A 18 5.48 -21.86 -2.51
CA LYS A 18 4.74 -21.49 -1.30
C LYS A 18 5.64 -20.97 -0.18
N LYS A 19 6.91 -21.39 -0.13
CA LYS A 19 7.84 -20.95 0.93
C LYS A 19 8.03 -19.43 0.95
N TYR A 20 8.11 -18.80 -0.22
CA TYR A 20 8.29 -17.35 -0.32
C TYR A 20 7.01 -16.58 0.02
N GLU A 21 5.86 -17.11 -0.38
CA GLU A 21 4.54 -16.58 0.02
C GLU A 21 4.37 -16.64 1.54
N TYR A 22 4.80 -17.72 2.20
CA TYR A 22 4.79 -17.80 3.66
C TYR A 22 5.70 -16.77 4.33
N VAL A 23 6.85 -16.43 3.74
CA VAL A 23 7.70 -15.34 4.27
C VAL A 23 6.99 -13.99 4.14
N ILE A 24 6.36 -13.71 3.00
CA ILE A 24 5.56 -12.48 2.81
C ILE A 24 4.43 -12.41 3.84
N LEU A 25 3.70 -13.51 4.03
CA LEU A 25 2.63 -13.60 5.01
C LEU A 25 3.15 -13.43 6.44
N LEU A 26 4.32 -14.00 6.77
CA LEU A 26 4.95 -13.82 8.07
C LEU A 26 5.27 -12.35 8.34
N VAL A 27 5.86 -11.65 7.35
CA VAL A 27 6.14 -10.21 7.46
C VAL A 27 4.85 -9.42 7.67
N PHE A 28 3.78 -9.77 6.94
CA PHE A 28 2.47 -9.15 7.11
C PHE A 28 1.85 -9.44 8.49
N PHE A 29 1.88 -10.68 8.96
CA PHE A 29 1.36 -11.03 10.28
C PHE A 29 2.14 -10.35 11.41
N PHE A 30 3.45 -10.22 11.24
CA PHE A 30 4.26 -9.41 12.14
C PHE A 30 3.81 -7.93 12.11
N ALA A 31 3.69 -7.34 10.92
CA ALA A 31 3.29 -5.94 10.76
C ALA A 31 1.88 -5.65 11.34
N ILE A 32 0.91 -6.53 11.12
CA ILE A 32 -0.45 -6.35 11.65
C ILE A 32 -0.49 -6.58 13.16
N ALA A 33 0.24 -7.57 13.69
CA ALA A 33 0.35 -7.78 15.13
C ALA A 33 1.00 -6.58 15.82
N SER A 34 2.07 -6.02 15.24
CA SER A 34 2.68 -4.78 15.71
C SER A 34 1.70 -3.62 15.64
N SER A 35 1.00 -3.44 14.52
CA SER A 35 0.03 -2.35 14.33
C SER A 35 -1.09 -2.36 15.37
N LEU A 36 -1.59 -3.54 15.73
CA LEU A 36 -2.61 -3.68 16.77
C LEU A 36 -2.05 -3.46 18.18
N SER A 37 -0.76 -3.70 18.38
CA SER A 37 -0.11 -3.65 19.70
C SER A 37 0.62 -2.33 19.99
N ILE A 38 0.80 -1.46 18.99
CA ILE A 38 1.46 -0.16 19.18
C ILE A 38 0.66 0.69 20.15
N ASN A 39 1.34 1.21 21.17
CA ASN A 39 0.79 2.23 22.05
C ASN A 39 1.16 3.62 21.51
N ILE A 40 0.31 4.14 20.64
CA ILE A 40 0.53 5.43 19.97
C ILE A 40 0.66 6.59 20.96
N HIS A 41 -0.13 6.54 22.05
CA HIS A 41 -0.12 7.52 23.12
C HIS A 41 1.25 7.62 23.79
N SER A 42 1.88 6.49 24.08
CA SER A 42 3.23 6.44 24.64
C SER A 42 4.28 6.88 23.62
N LEU A 43 4.17 6.41 22.36
CA LEU A 43 5.15 6.68 21.32
C LEU A 43 5.23 8.16 20.96
N GLN A 44 4.08 8.82 20.85
CA GLN A 44 4.00 10.23 20.46
C GLN A 44 3.73 11.17 21.65
N LYS A 45 3.87 10.69 22.89
CA LYS A 45 3.68 11.48 24.12
C LYS A 45 2.33 12.21 24.17
N ASN A 46 1.26 11.51 23.78
CA ASN A 46 -0.13 12.00 23.71
C ASN A 46 -0.38 13.15 22.72
N PHE A 47 0.46 13.28 21.69
CA PHE A 47 0.38 14.38 20.73
C PHE A 47 0.72 13.93 19.30
N LEU A 48 -0.01 14.44 18.29
CA LEU A 48 0.23 14.11 16.87
C LEU A 48 1.10 15.16 16.18
N PHE A 49 2.20 14.74 15.56
CA PHE A 49 3.21 15.63 14.99
C PHE A 49 2.79 16.24 13.64
N SER A 50 3.23 17.47 13.36
CA SER A 50 2.98 18.16 12.08
C SER A 50 1.47 18.20 11.74
N ASP A 51 1.07 17.76 10.55
CA ASP A 51 -0.29 17.75 10.03
C ASP A 51 -1.03 16.42 10.23
N GLU A 52 -0.49 15.49 11.04
CA GLU A 52 -1.14 14.22 11.40
C GLU A 52 -2.54 14.46 11.98
N SER A 53 -2.71 15.50 12.82
CA SER A 53 -4.02 15.84 13.39
C SER A 53 -5.08 16.12 12.32
N THR A 54 -4.68 16.72 11.19
CA THR A 54 -5.62 16.98 10.08
C THR A 54 -6.11 15.66 9.49
N TYR A 55 -5.21 14.71 9.23
CA TYR A 55 -5.57 13.42 8.66
C TYR A 55 -6.35 12.56 9.66
N PHE A 56 -5.92 12.52 10.92
CA PHE A 56 -6.61 11.78 11.98
C PHE A 56 -8.07 12.27 12.14
N MET A 57 -8.27 13.57 12.34
CA MET A 57 -9.61 14.14 12.55
C MET A 57 -10.48 14.02 11.30
N MET A 58 -9.92 14.24 10.10
CA MET A 58 -10.68 14.05 8.85
C MET A 58 -11.09 12.58 8.68
N THR A 59 -10.24 11.64 9.07
CA THR A 59 -10.54 10.20 9.00
C THR A 59 -11.65 9.80 9.97
N GLU A 60 -11.63 10.34 11.19
CA GLU A 60 -12.73 10.16 12.14
C GLU A 60 -14.04 10.79 11.63
N SER A 61 -14.00 12.00 11.09
CA SER A 61 -15.15 12.70 10.49
C SER A 61 -15.78 11.82 9.38
N ILE A 62 -14.97 11.29 8.46
CA ILE A 62 -15.45 10.38 7.41
C ILE A 62 -16.00 9.07 8.02
N GLY A 63 -15.29 8.47 8.97
CA GLY A 63 -15.64 7.16 9.52
C GLY A 63 -16.92 7.16 10.37
N TYR A 64 -17.15 8.23 11.13
CA TYR A 64 -18.28 8.35 12.05
C TYR A 64 -19.45 9.17 11.49
N ASP A 65 -19.19 10.23 10.72
CA ASP A 65 -20.22 11.16 10.23
C ASP A 65 -20.42 11.10 8.71
N GLY A 66 -19.43 10.57 7.96
CA GLY A 66 -19.53 10.46 6.50
C GLY A 66 -19.31 11.78 5.76
N ASP A 67 -18.65 12.76 6.38
CA ASP A 67 -18.33 14.05 5.77
C ASP A 67 -16.86 14.45 5.97
N ILE A 68 -16.52 15.67 5.54
CA ILE A 68 -15.20 16.30 5.71
C ILE A 68 -15.33 17.71 6.31
N GLU A 69 -16.47 17.99 6.95
CA GLU A 69 -16.73 19.27 7.62
C GLU A 69 -16.07 19.23 9.00
N TYR A 70 -15.26 20.24 9.30
CA TYR A 70 -14.68 20.38 10.63
C TYR A 70 -15.72 20.99 11.57
N THR A 71 -16.11 20.24 12.59
CA THR A 71 -17.07 20.65 13.60
C THR A 71 -16.52 20.49 15.03
N LYS A 72 -17.27 20.99 16.01
CA LYS A 72 -16.96 20.78 17.43
C LYS A 72 -16.96 19.28 17.80
N LYS A 73 -17.73 18.43 17.10
CA LYS A 73 -17.78 16.99 17.38
C LYS A 73 -16.45 16.31 17.08
N ASP A 74 -15.78 16.72 16.02
CA ASP A 74 -14.45 16.22 15.65
C ASP A 74 -13.43 16.57 16.73
N LEU A 75 -13.48 17.81 17.21
CA LEU A 75 -12.59 18.26 18.28
C LEU A 75 -12.83 17.50 19.60
N ILE A 76 -14.10 17.23 19.94
CA ILE A 76 -14.44 16.42 21.13
C ILE A 76 -13.92 14.98 21.00
N ARG A 77 -14.04 14.36 19.82
CA ARG A 77 -13.48 13.02 19.56
C ARG A 77 -11.97 13.03 19.68
N TYR A 78 -11.31 13.99 19.04
CA TYR A 78 -9.87 14.14 19.12
C TYR A 78 -9.38 14.22 20.57
N TYR A 79 -10.00 15.05 21.43
CA TYR A 79 -9.59 15.18 22.83
C TYR A 79 -9.78 13.92 23.68
N ARG A 80 -10.62 12.98 23.25
CA ARG A 80 -10.76 11.68 23.93
C ARG A 80 -9.54 10.79 23.70
N GLU A 81 -8.90 10.93 22.54
CA GLU A 81 -7.71 10.17 22.16
C GLU A 81 -6.42 10.92 22.57
N PHE A 82 -6.31 12.20 22.22
CA PHE A 82 -5.11 13.01 22.42
C PHE A 82 -5.41 14.26 23.28
N PRO A 83 -5.26 14.18 24.61
CA PRO A 83 -5.57 15.27 25.53
C PRO A 83 -4.80 16.57 25.27
N SER A 84 -3.63 16.50 24.64
CA SER A 84 -2.80 17.66 24.31
C SER A 84 -3.40 18.58 23.25
N GLY A 85 -4.46 18.14 22.55
CA GLY A 85 -5.11 18.91 21.50
C GLY A 85 -4.40 18.82 20.14
N PRO A 86 -5.10 19.21 19.06
CA PRO A 86 -4.58 19.06 17.70
C PRO A 86 -3.65 20.22 17.35
N LEU A 87 -2.49 19.90 16.76
CA LEU A 87 -1.61 20.88 16.11
C LEU A 87 -1.51 20.60 14.61
N GLY A 88 -1.06 21.60 13.85
CA GLY A 88 -0.93 21.52 12.39
C GLY A 88 -2.25 21.25 11.67
N LEU A 89 -3.35 21.81 12.17
CA LEU A 89 -4.65 21.74 11.51
C LEU A 89 -4.68 22.61 10.25
N PHE A 90 -4.98 21.97 9.12
CA PHE A 90 -5.24 22.65 7.86
C PHE A 90 -6.75 22.72 7.64
N LEU A 91 -7.30 23.92 7.77
CA LEU A 91 -8.73 24.20 7.64
C LEU A 91 -8.97 25.27 6.58
N LYS A 92 -10.09 25.16 5.87
CA LYS A 92 -10.54 26.15 4.89
C LYS A 92 -11.99 26.52 5.18
N LYS A 93 -12.27 27.83 5.16
CA LYS A 93 -13.63 28.35 5.25
C LYS A 93 -14.35 28.16 3.92
N GLY A 94 -15.53 27.52 3.98
CA GLY A 94 -16.45 27.37 2.86
C GLY A 94 -17.58 28.40 2.88
N LYS A 95 -18.63 28.11 2.10
CA LYS A 95 -19.85 28.94 2.06
C LYS A 95 -20.60 28.86 3.40
N ALA A 96 -21.39 29.90 3.70
CA ALA A 96 -22.23 29.99 4.91
C ALA A 96 -21.47 29.82 6.24
N GLY A 97 -20.16 30.13 6.26
CA GLY A 97 -19.35 30.06 7.48
C GLY A 97 -18.88 28.65 7.89
N LYS A 98 -19.19 27.62 7.09
CA LYS A 98 -18.72 26.25 7.31
C LYS A 98 -17.20 26.14 7.21
N ILE A 99 -16.61 25.21 7.94
CA ILE A 99 -15.16 24.97 7.96
C ILE A 99 -14.94 23.54 7.48
N PHE A 100 -13.99 23.33 6.57
CA PHE A 100 -13.66 22.02 6.01
C PHE A 100 -12.19 21.73 6.20
N PHE A 101 -11.83 20.45 6.29
CA PHE A 101 -10.43 20.04 6.26
C PHE A 101 -9.81 20.36 4.90
N ALA A 102 -8.59 20.91 4.91
CA ALA A 102 -7.91 21.46 3.74
C ALA A 102 -6.71 20.61 3.27
N LYS A 103 -6.89 19.28 3.27
CA LYS A 103 -5.94 18.29 2.72
C LYS A 103 -6.70 17.29 1.84
N SER A 104 -5.98 16.49 1.06
CA SER A 104 -6.59 15.43 0.24
C SER A 104 -7.33 14.43 1.12
N SER A 105 -8.59 14.15 0.78
CA SER A 105 -9.43 13.20 1.52
C SER A 105 -9.22 11.75 1.09
N ALA A 106 -8.43 11.48 0.04
CA ALA A 106 -8.23 10.12 -0.46
C ALA A 106 -7.68 9.19 0.63
N TYR A 107 -6.55 9.56 1.26
CA TYR A 107 -5.96 8.76 2.34
C TYR A 107 -6.92 8.57 3.54
N PRO A 108 -7.52 9.64 4.11
CA PRO A 108 -8.54 9.51 5.14
C PRO A 108 -9.73 8.62 4.76
N LEU A 109 -10.21 8.70 3.53
CA LEU A 109 -11.34 7.90 3.06
C LEU A 109 -11.03 6.39 3.07
N PHE A 110 -9.84 5.98 2.63
CA PHE A 110 -9.44 4.57 2.64
C PHE A 110 -9.06 4.08 4.04
N ALA A 111 -8.53 4.94 4.90
CA ALA A 111 -8.19 4.61 6.28
C ALA A 111 -9.44 4.56 7.21
N ALA A 112 -10.51 5.29 6.90
CA ALA A 112 -11.71 5.42 7.72
C ALA A 112 -12.31 4.11 8.24
N PRO A 113 -12.52 3.04 7.44
CA PRO A 113 -13.06 1.79 7.96
C PRO A 113 -12.15 1.15 9.01
N PHE A 114 -10.83 1.26 8.87
CA PHE A 114 -9.88 0.71 9.83
C PHE A 114 -9.85 1.55 11.12
N VAL A 115 -9.83 2.87 10.99
CA VAL A 115 -9.85 3.78 12.15
C VAL A 115 -11.15 3.66 12.95
N ARG A 116 -12.27 3.44 12.27
CA ARG A 116 -13.55 3.18 12.94
C ARG A 116 -13.54 1.92 13.80
N ILE A 117 -12.78 0.89 13.41
CA ILE A 117 -12.75 -0.40 14.11
C ILE A 117 -11.63 -0.41 15.18
N PHE A 118 -10.46 0.16 14.86
CA PHE A 118 -9.24 0.02 15.65
C PHE A 118 -8.74 1.33 16.28
N GLY A 119 -9.50 2.43 16.18
CA GLY A 119 -9.08 3.75 16.67
C GLY A 119 -7.87 4.27 15.89
N ALA A 120 -6.98 5.01 16.57
CA ALA A 120 -5.75 5.53 15.95
C ALA A 120 -4.87 4.44 15.31
N ASN A 121 -4.85 3.23 15.89
CA ASN A 121 -4.09 2.11 15.35
C ASN A 121 -4.63 1.62 13.98
N GLY A 122 -5.85 2.02 13.61
CA GLY A 122 -6.44 1.72 12.31
C GLY A 122 -5.59 2.20 11.13
N PHE A 123 -4.83 3.29 11.27
CA PHE A 123 -3.90 3.74 10.23
C PHE A 123 -2.79 2.71 9.96
N PHE A 124 -2.20 2.14 11.02
CA PHE A 124 -1.14 1.15 10.89
C PHE A 124 -1.67 -0.20 10.39
N VAL A 125 -2.90 -0.56 10.78
CA VAL A 125 -3.58 -1.73 10.20
C VAL A 125 -3.80 -1.54 8.70
N PHE A 126 -4.27 -0.36 8.29
CA PHE A 126 -4.40 -0.01 6.87
C PHE A 126 -3.04 -0.09 6.15
N HIS A 127 -1.99 0.50 6.71
CA HIS A 127 -0.63 0.42 6.17
C HIS A 127 -0.11 -1.02 6.07
N SER A 128 -0.45 -1.90 7.02
CA SER A 128 -0.09 -3.33 6.97
C SER A 128 -0.71 -4.02 5.76
N VAL A 129 -1.97 -3.70 5.43
CA VAL A 129 -2.62 -4.22 4.22
C VAL A 129 -1.93 -3.71 2.97
N LEU A 130 -1.58 -2.41 2.91
CA LEU A 130 -0.84 -1.84 1.78
C LEU A 130 0.55 -2.48 1.63
N LEU A 131 1.25 -2.74 2.74
CA LEU A 131 2.54 -3.42 2.75
C LEU A 131 2.46 -4.82 2.14
N LEU A 132 1.41 -5.59 2.48
CA LEU A 132 1.18 -6.90 1.88
C LEU A 132 1.04 -6.81 0.37
N LEU A 133 0.26 -5.85 -0.13
CA LEU A 133 0.07 -5.64 -1.56
C LEU A 133 1.38 -5.21 -2.25
N LEU A 134 2.15 -4.31 -1.63
CA LEU A 134 3.48 -3.90 -2.12
C LEU A 134 4.44 -5.09 -2.24
N LEU A 135 4.49 -5.94 -1.20
CA LEU A 135 5.34 -7.14 -1.19
C LEU A 135 4.94 -8.10 -2.31
N PHE A 136 3.64 -8.36 -2.49
CA PHE A 136 3.17 -9.23 -3.57
C PHE A 136 3.42 -8.65 -4.97
N MET A 137 3.13 -7.36 -5.19
CA MET A 137 3.38 -6.71 -6.48
C MET A 137 4.87 -6.72 -6.83
N GLY A 138 5.73 -6.30 -5.90
CA GLY A 138 7.17 -6.27 -6.10
C GLY A 138 7.78 -7.66 -6.32
N TYR A 139 7.40 -8.63 -5.48
CA TYR A 139 7.83 -10.02 -5.62
C TYR A 139 7.40 -10.61 -6.97
N SER A 140 6.13 -10.41 -7.36
CA SER A 140 5.57 -10.97 -8.59
C SER A 140 6.23 -10.39 -9.84
N TYR A 141 6.44 -9.06 -9.88
CA TYR A 141 7.07 -8.41 -11.02
C TYR A 141 8.55 -8.79 -11.15
N TYR A 142 9.32 -8.73 -10.06
CA TYR A 142 10.76 -8.99 -10.14
C TYR A 142 11.07 -10.47 -10.42
N SER A 143 10.17 -11.37 -10.02
CA SER A 143 10.25 -12.81 -10.33
C SER A 143 10.04 -13.14 -11.81
N LEU A 144 9.61 -12.18 -12.64
CA LEU A 144 9.52 -12.40 -14.09
C LEU A 144 10.90 -12.57 -14.75
N ALA A 145 11.94 -11.92 -14.21
CA ALA A 145 13.28 -11.90 -14.79
C ALA A 145 14.36 -12.48 -13.86
N ASN A 146 14.04 -12.74 -12.59
CA ASN A 146 15.02 -13.12 -11.57
C ASN A 146 14.59 -14.37 -10.79
N SER A 147 15.53 -14.96 -10.06
CA SER A 147 15.20 -16.03 -9.12
C SER A 147 14.26 -15.54 -8.02
N LYS A 148 13.42 -16.43 -7.50
CA LYS A 148 12.44 -16.11 -6.44
C LYS A 148 13.09 -15.61 -5.15
N SER A 149 14.25 -16.17 -4.79
CA SER A 149 15.01 -15.71 -3.62
C SER A 149 15.53 -14.30 -3.81
N LEU A 150 16.12 -13.99 -4.97
CA LEU A 150 16.60 -12.65 -5.27
C LEU A 150 15.47 -11.64 -5.31
N SER A 151 14.32 -12.02 -5.89
CA SER A 151 13.12 -11.18 -5.95
C SER A 151 12.58 -10.83 -4.56
N LEU A 152 12.51 -11.81 -3.66
CA LEU A 152 12.12 -11.58 -2.28
C LEU A 152 13.14 -10.69 -1.54
N ALA A 153 14.43 -10.99 -1.66
CA ALA A 153 15.48 -10.19 -1.02
C ALA A 153 15.48 -8.73 -1.51
N PHE A 154 15.23 -8.52 -2.81
CA PHE A 154 15.16 -7.20 -3.40
C PHE A 154 13.97 -6.40 -2.86
N ILE A 155 12.76 -6.95 -2.88
CA ILE A 155 11.57 -6.21 -2.40
C ILE A 155 11.64 -5.94 -0.89
N LEU A 156 12.17 -6.87 -0.10
CA LEU A 156 12.40 -6.65 1.32
C LEU A 156 13.43 -5.54 1.56
N THR A 157 14.57 -5.57 0.86
CA THR A 157 15.58 -4.51 0.96
C THR A 157 15.02 -3.16 0.53
N PHE A 158 14.31 -3.10 -0.59
CA PHE A 158 13.71 -1.86 -1.10
C PHE A 158 12.77 -1.19 -0.09
N LEU A 159 11.94 -1.98 0.61
CA LEU A 159 10.99 -1.44 1.58
C LEU A 159 11.62 -1.18 2.95
N PHE A 160 12.42 -2.10 3.47
CA PHE A 160 12.91 -2.03 4.86
C PHE A 160 14.25 -1.29 5.00
N ALA A 161 15.03 -1.15 3.92
CA ALA A 161 16.26 -0.35 3.92
C ALA A 161 16.05 1.07 3.33
N SER A 162 14.80 1.51 3.17
CA SER A 162 14.45 2.85 2.68
C SER A 162 13.60 3.62 3.69
N ILE A 163 13.20 4.84 3.33
CA ILE A 163 12.31 5.68 4.14
C ILE A 163 10.89 5.10 4.29
N ALA A 164 10.53 4.05 3.52
CA ALA A 164 9.20 3.48 3.56
C ALA A 164 8.80 2.97 4.95
N ILE A 165 9.74 2.49 5.76
CA ILE A 165 9.47 2.10 7.16
C ILE A 165 9.07 3.29 8.05
N VAL A 166 9.63 4.48 7.78
CA VAL A 166 9.27 5.71 8.49
C VAL A 166 7.86 6.12 8.09
N TYR A 167 7.55 6.11 6.79
CA TYR A 167 6.20 6.42 6.31
C TYR A 167 5.15 5.41 6.79
N PHE A 168 5.51 4.14 6.95
CA PHE A 168 4.63 3.13 7.52
C PHE A 168 4.18 3.50 8.94
N LEU A 169 5.06 4.08 9.75
CA LEU A 169 4.80 4.48 11.14
C LEU A 169 4.28 5.91 11.29
N TRP A 170 4.10 6.63 10.19
CA TRP A 170 3.63 8.03 10.20
C TRP A 170 2.19 8.11 9.71
N MET A 171 1.27 8.74 10.45
CA MET A 171 -0.15 8.85 10.08
C MET A 171 -0.40 9.93 9.00
N THR A 172 0.33 9.83 7.88
CA THR A 172 0.31 10.75 6.74
C THR A 172 0.10 9.96 5.44
N PRO A 173 -0.29 10.61 4.33
CA PRO A 173 -0.57 9.92 3.07
C PRO A 173 0.67 9.34 2.38
N ASP A 174 1.89 9.51 2.91
CA ASP A 174 3.14 9.16 2.21
C ASP A 174 3.23 7.66 1.87
N PHE A 175 2.90 6.77 2.81
CA PHE A 175 2.91 5.33 2.56
C PHE A 175 1.81 4.91 1.59
N PHE A 176 0.65 5.56 1.65
CA PHE A 176 -0.43 5.37 0.70
C PHE A 176 -0.07 5.86 -0.71
N ASN A 177 0.60 7.00 -0.82
CA ASN A 177 1.09 7.54 -2.09
C ASN A 177 2.18 6.64 -2.69
N LEU A 178 3.09 6.10 -1.86
CA LEU A 178 4.03 5.07 -2.28
C LEU A 178 3.28 3.88 -2.89
N PHE A 179 2.27 3.36 -2.20
CA PHE A 179 1.44 2.27 -2.72
C PHE A 179 0.77 2.60 -4.05
N LEU A 180 0.17 3.78 -4.20
CA LEU A 180 -0.50 4.18 -5.44
C LEU A 180 0.50 4.31 -6.61
N ALA A 181 1.63 4.97 -6.39
CA ALA A 181 2.66 5.12 -7.41
C ALA A 181 3.26 3.76 -7.80
N PHE A 182 3.55 2.91 -6.81
CA PHE A 182 4.05 1.56 -7.04
C PHE A 182 3.04 0.71 -7.82
N SER A 183 1.75 0.81 -7.48
CA SER A 183 0.68 0.08 -8.19
C SER A 183 0.56 0.53 -9.64
N ALA A 184 0.63 1.83 -9.91
CA ALA A 184 0.61 2.37 -11.27
C ALA A 184 1.80 1.87 -12.09
N LEU A 185 3.01 1.90 -11.52
CA LEU A 185 4.22 1.38 -12.15
C LEU A 185 4.13 -0.14 -12.38
N PHE A 186 3.68 -0.90 -11.37
CA PHE A 186 3.48 -2.34 -11.48
C PHE A 186 2.54 -2.68 -12.63
N LEU A 187 1.35 -2.08 -12.69
CA LEU A 187 0.38 -2.33 -13.75
C LEU A 187 0.91 -1.94 -15.13
N TRP A 188 1.66 -0.84 -15.23
CA TRP A 188 2.24 -0.39 -16.48
C TRP A 188 3.34 -1.34 -16.98
N LEU A 189 4.32 -1.65 -16.13
CA LEU A 189 5.46 -2.50 -16.48
C LEU A 189 5.06 -3.96 -16.70
N PHE A 190 4.16 -4.48 -15.87
CA PHE A 190 3.66 -5.84 -16.02
C PHE A 190 2.90 -6.01 -17.35
N LYS A 191 2.10 -5.01 -17.74
CA LYS A 191 1.44 -4.98 -19.06
C LYS A 191 2.44 -4.90 -20.21
N HIS A 192 3.54 -4.16 -20.06
CA HIS A 192 4.55 -4.05 -21.11
C HIS A 192 5.27 -5.38 -21.34
N ASN A 193 5.74 -6.02 -20.27
CA ASN A 193 6.45 -7.31 -20.36
C ASN A 193 5.56 -8.46 -20.88
N GLN A 194 4.24 -8.39 -20.72
CA GLN A 194 3.32 -9.37 -21.33
C GLN A 194 3.10 -9.16 -22.83
N LYS A 195 3.40 -7.97 -23.36
CA LYS A 195 3.25 -7.63 -24.78
C LYS A 195 4.46 -7.99 -25.62
N ASP A 196 5.47 -8.64 -25.03
CA ASP A 196 6.58 -9.27 -25.74
C ASP A 196 6.34 -10.80 -25.88
N PRO A 197 5.32 -11.28 -26.62
CA PRO A 197 5.32 -12.68 -27.02
C PRO A 197 6.38 -12.86 -28.11
N ILE A 198 7.36 -13.72 -27.81
CA ILE A 198 8.15 -14.55 -28.74
C ILE A 198 8.05 -14.07 -30.20
N GLU A 199 9.09 -13.37 -30.69
CA GLU A 199 9.42 -13.45 -32.12
C GLU A 199 9.56 -14.94 -32.44
N THR A 200 8.50 -15.55 -32.97
CA THR A 200 8.56 -16.88 -33.51
C THR A 200 9.55 -16.83 -34.65
N ASP A 201 10.64 -17.59 -34.53
CA ASP A 201 11.63 -17.88 -35.56
C ASP A 201 10.94 -18.12 -36.92
N GLY A 202 10.79 -17.06 -37.71
CA GLY A 202 10.64 -17.13 -39.14
C GLY A 202 12.03 -16.99 -39.76
N PRO A 203 12.35 -17.66 -40.88
CA PRO A 203 13.67 -17.56 -41.48
C PRO A 203 13.99 -16.10 -41.78
N LYS A 204 14.96 -15.53 -41.06
CA LYS A 204 15.38 -14.14 -41.21
C LYS A 204 15.77 -13.91 -42.66
N ASN A 205 15.00 -13.08 -43.36
CA ASN A 205 15.29 -12.74 -44.75
C ASN A 205 16.55 -11.87 -44.77
N LYS A 206 17.41 -12.00 -45.79
CA LYS A 206 18.74 -11.31 -45.86
C LYS A 206 18.69 -9.80 -45.56
N ILE A 207 17.54 -9.18 -45.79
CA ILE A 207 17.27 -7.76 -45.53
C ILE A 207 17.19 -7.45 -44.02
N GLN A 208 16.61 -8.35 -43.20
CA GLN A 208 16.57 -8.19 -41.74
C GLN A 208 17.96 -8.35 -41.11
N THR A 209 18.80 -9.24 -41.64
CA THR A 209 20.19 -9.40 -41.18
C THR A 209 21.06 -8.18 -41.51
N PHE A 210 20.80 -7.51 -42.65
CA PHE A 210 21.50 -6.29 -43.06
C PHE A 210 21.10 -5.05 -42.25
N LEU A 211 19.86 -5.00 -41.75
CA LEU A 211 19.38 -3.89 -40.92
C LEU A 211 19.78 -3.99 -39.45
N LEU A 212 20.25 -5.16 -39.01
CA LEU A 212 20.64 -5.45 -37.62
C LEU A 212 22.16 -5.59 -37.43
N SER A 213 22.95 -5.36 -38.48
CA SER A 213 24.41 -5.31 -38.37
C SER A 213 24.87 -3.87 -38.14
N ASP A 214 25.14 -3.55 -36.87
CA ASP A 214 26.11 -2.54 -36.46
C ASP A 214 27.41 -3.24 -36.04
#